data_AF-A0A7J3S0H1-F1
#
_entry.id   AF-A0A7J3S0H1-F1
#
_cell.length_a   1.000
_cell.length_b   1.000
_cell.length_c   1.000
_cell.angle_alpha   90.00
_cell.angle_beta   90.00
_cell.angle_gamma   90.00
#
_symmetry.space_group_name_H-M   'P 1'
#
loop_
_entity.id
_entity.type
_entity.pdbx_description
1 polymer ?
#
loop_
_entity_poly.entity_id
_entity_poly.type
_entity_poly.pdbx_seq_one_letter_code
_entity_poly.pdbx_strand_id
1 'polypeptide(L)'
;MTDRYIGTGRVTISFGDLCHHIYLLGATGCGKTTIMRLIAKGLEEANKSGEFESAFIYADQKGDDSFKFLAQVDALDPERVTFLDPVLTGFSVNPLELPPYSPTDRERIVSVYVGFLMSIIQEWYQTDQTKAPRLTRIMRSLVSYLYHRNDAPTLLDLYDLVLRMQSGDDPVLMRDLEDTLGGSEVGMLKREMEAIGGMKEEAFDPVLTRLSEFAIDPFLRKMFSVRHSSVNFAELLKPGHFTVVRVAGHEVGSHISPLIASVIVLKLWFTIQERASRVPEGERSLVVLCLDEFQSIQHLQAIETILAQARSFGLALILSHQTSAQLDDELFKVITGNCSFQGAGRVSGDDARRIAYTWDPQFAKEIQQTLTTQADFRWSFRIRPEPGAEMPPPITNVPISPPPKEIHTWDEVKAFIDEQKRRYGIGVVERPILEEAEEKAGEWMKFSAVLP
;
A
#
# COMPACT_ATOMS: atom_id res chain seq x y z
N MET A 1 -26.69 -12.09 5.17
CA MET A 1 -26.50 -12.37 6.60
C MET A 1 -26.59 -11.07 7.40
N THR A 2 -27.76 -10.75 7.93
CA THR A 2 -28.01 -9.53 8.74
C THR A 2 -28.01 -9.78 10.25
N ASP A 3 -28.06 -11.03 10.72
CA ASP A 3 -28.08 -11.34 12.15
C ASP A 3 -26.72 -11.86 12.65
N ARG A 4 -26.19 -11.21 13.70
CA ARG A 4 -25.06 -11.71 14.48
C ARG A 4 -25.53 -12.94 15.26
N TYR A 5 -25.35 -14.13 14.70
CA TYR A 5 -25.65 -15.37 15.43
C TYR A 5 -24.55 -15.67 16.44
N ILE A 6 -24.84 -15.42 17.73
CA ILE A 6 -24.07 -15.93 18.88
C ILE A 6 -24.99 -16.94 19.55
N GLY A 7 -24.77 -18.24 19.33
CA GLY A 7 -25.63 -19.28 19.93
C GLY A 7 -25.44 -20.72 19.47
N THR A 8 -24.63 -20.98 18.43
CA THR A 8 -24.42 -22.34 17.88
C THR A 8 -22.95 -22.80 17.88
N GLY A 9 -22.08 -22.10 18.61
CA GLY A 9 -20.62 -22.35 18.55
C GLY A 9 -19.98 -21.85 17.24
N ARG A 10 -20.68 -20.99 16.49
CA ARG A 10 -20.17 -20.28 15.31
C ARG A 10 -20.23 -18.77 15.56
N VAL A 11 -19.26 -18.04 15.02
CA VAL A 11 -19.23 -16.58 15.02
C VAL A 11 -19.35 -16.13 13.57
N THR A 12 -20.28 -15.22 13.31
CA THR A 12 -20.49 -14.64 11.98
C THR A 12 -20.01 -13.20 11.98
N ILE A 13 -19.26 -12.82 10.94
CA ILE A 13 -18.83 -11.43 10.73
C ILE A 13 -19.87 -10.81 9.80
N SER A 14 -20.54 -9.74 10.23
CA SER A 14 -21.46 -9.02 9.35
C SER A 14 -20.68 -8.13 8.37
N PHE A 15 -21.31 -7.75 7.25
CA PHE A 15 -20.71 -6.75 6.35
C PHE A 15 -20.46 -5.41 7.06
N GLY A 16 -21.32 -5.04 8.01
CA GLY A 16 -21.13 -3.86 8.85
C GLY A 16 -19.87 -3.94 9.73
N ASP A 17 -19.53 -5.13 10.25
CA ASP A 17 -18.30 -5.36 11.01
C ASP A 17 -17.07 -5.24 10.12
N LEU A 18 -17.12 -5.81 8.90
CA LEU A 18 -16.06 -5.70 7.90
C LEU A 18 -15.73 -4.24 7.57
N CYS A 19 -16.74 -3.39 7.41
CA CYS A 19 -16.56 -1.95 7.16
C CYS A 19 -15.81 -1.20 8.27
N HIS A 20 -15.64 -1.81 9.45
CA HIS A 20 -14.96 -1.23 10.61
C HIS A 20 -13.71 -2.02 11.00
N HIS A 21 -13.01 -2.59 10.03
CA HIS A 21 -11.71 -3.25 10.19
C HIS A 21 -11.73 -4.49 11.10
N ILE A 22 -10.82 -5.40 10.82
CA ILE A 22 -10.60 -6.63 11.57
C ILE A 22 -9.17 -6.66 12.07
N TYR A 23 -9.00 -7.02 13.33
CA TYR A 23 -7.68 -7.25 13.92
C TYR A 23 -7.54 -8.69 14.37
N LEU A 24 -6.50 -9.38 13.94
CA LEU A 24 -6.19 -10.77 14.26
C LEU A 24 -4.81 -10.86 14.92
N LEU A 25 -4.78 -11.38 16.14
CA LEU A 25 -3.54 -11.68 16.87
C LEU A 25 -3.43 -13.18 17.13
N GLY A 26 -2.28 -13.78 16.89
CA GLY A 26 -2.06 -15.17 17.25
C GLY A 26 -0.71 -15.70 16.82
N ALA A 27 -0.17 -16.67 17.56
CA ALA A 27 1.10 -17.31 17.22
C ALA A 27 1.08 -18.00 15.83
N THR A 28 2.25 -18.37 15.32
CA THR A 28 2.33 -19.17 14.08
C THR A 28 1.60 -20.52 14.27
N GLY A 29 0.85 -20.94 13.25
CA GLY A 29 0.10 -22.20 13.27
C GLY A 29 -1.28 -22.15 13.94
N CYS A 30 -1.71 -21.02 14.52
CA CYS A 30 -3.01 -20.95 15.21
C CYS A 30 -4.23 -20.78 14.29
N GLY A 31 -4.03 -20.66 12.97
CA GLY A 31 -5.12 -20.55 11.98
C GLY A 31 -5.47 -19.14 11.51
N LYS A 32 -4.59 -18.14 11.66
CA LYS A 32 -4.78 -16.78 11.11
C LYS A 32 -5.11 -16.79 9.61
N THR A 33 -4.26 -17.42 8.81
CA THR A 33 -4.45 -17.56 7.37
C THR A 33 -5.77 -18.24 7.04
N THR A 34 -6.18 -19.24 7.82
CA THR A 34 -7.47 -19.91 7.65
C THR A 34 -8.65 -18.94 7.80
N ILE A 35 -8.63 -18.07 8.82
CA ILE A 35 -9.66 -17.05 9.01
C ILE A 35 -9.69 -16.07 7.81
N MET A 36 -8.53 -15.57 7.39
CA MET A 36 -8.43 -14.64 6.26
C MET A 36 -8.95 -15.27 4.96
N ARG A 37 -8.60 -16.54 4.70
CA ARG A 37 -9.10 -17.33 3.57
C ARG A 37 -10.61 -17.54 3.61
N LEU A 38 -11.18 -17.81 4.78
CA LEU A 38 -12.63 -17.94 4.98
C LEU A 38 -13.36 -16.63 4.70
N ILE A 39 -12.81 -15.49 5.15
CA ILE A 39 -13.37 -14.16 4.85
C ILE A 39 -13.33 -13.91 3.35
N ALA A 40 -12.19 -14.18 2.69
CA ALA A 40 -12.05 -14.02 1.25
C ALA A 40 -13.09 -14.84 0.48
N LYS A 41 -13.31 -16.10 0.89
CA LYS A 41 -14.30 -16.98 0.25
C LYS A 41 -15.73 -16.49 0.45
N GLY A 42 -16.07 -16.02 1.66
CA GLY A 42 -17.38 -15.46 1.94
C GLY A 42 -17.67 -14.19 1.12
N LEU A 43 -16.66 -13.34 0.91
CA LEU A 43 -16.78 -12.15 0.04
C LEU A 43 -16.96 -12.54 -1.44
N GLU A 44 -16.24 -13.55 -1.92
CA GLU A 44 -16.41 -14.08 -3.28
C GLU A 44 -17.85 -14.61 -3.49
N GLU A 45 -18.36 -15.40 -2.54
CA GLU A 45 -19.73 -15.91 -2.56
C GLU A 45 -20.78 -14.79 -2.55
N ALA A 46 -20.58 -13.76 -1.72
CA ALA A 46 -21.48 -12.61 -1.62
C ALA A 46 -21.47 -11.73 -2.88
N ASN A 47 -20.32 -11.56 -3.54
CA ASN A 47 -20.25 -10.89 -4.84
C ASN A 47 -21.00 -11.70 -5.91
N LYS A 48 -20.83 -13.02 -5.94
CA LYS A 48 -21.46 -13.91 -6.91
C LYS A 48 -22.99 -13.94 -6.79
N SER A 49 -23.51 -13.88 -5.56
CA SER A 49 -24.95 -13.81 -5.31
C SER A 49 -25.54 -12.40 -5.52
N GLY A 50 -24.70 -11.37 -5.62
CA GLY A 50 -25.12 -9.97 -5.63
C GLY A 50 -25.58 -9.46 -4.26
N GLU A 51 -25.30 -10.20 -3.18
CA GLU A 51 -25.67 -9.82 -1.81
C GLU A 51 -24.81 -8.65 -1.31
N PHE A 52 -23.52 -8.63 -1.66
CA PHE A 52 -22.59 -7.60 -1.22
C PHE A 52 -21.47 -7.39 -2.23
N GLU A 53 -21.36 -6.16 -2.74
CA GLU A 53 -20.33 -5.78 -3.70
C GLU A 53 -19.04 -5.35 -3.01
N SER A 54 -17.97 -6.08 -3.27
CA SER A 54 -16.65 -5.79 -2.70
C SER A 54 -15.49 -6.27 -3.55
N ALA A 55 -14.35 -5.60 -3.43
CA ALA A 55 -13.05 -6.08 -3.89
C ALA A 55 -12.27 -6.66 -2.71
N PHE A 56 -11.47 -7.69 -2.94
CA PHE A 56 -10.60 -8.28 -1.92
C PHE A 56 -9.14 -8.25 -2.38
N ILE A 57 -8.26 -7.75 -1.52
CA ILE A 57 -6.83 -7.64 -1.79
C ILE A 57 -6.08 -8.29 -0.63
N TYR A 58 -5.35 -9.37 -0.88
CA TYR A 58 -4.49 -10.02 0.10
C TYR A 58 -3.04 -9.65 -0.15
N ALA A 59 -2.37 -9.08 0.85
CA ALA A 59 -0.94 -8.80 0.84
C ALA A 59 -0.21 -9.79 1.74
N ASP A 60 0.67 -10.58 1.14
CA ASP A 60 1.44 -11.65 1.78
C ASP A 60 2.93 -11.35 1.70
N GLN A 61 3.57 -11.20 2.86
CA GLN A 61 5.01 -10.98 2.95
C GLN A 61 5.82 -12.25 3.26
N LYS A 62 5.14 -13.34 3.63
CA LYS A 62 5.75 -14.64 3.87
C LYS A 62 5.96 -15.39 2.56
N GLY A 63 4.95 -15.35 1.70
CA GLY A 63 4.98 -15.80 0.31
C GLY A 63 4.27 -17.13 0.05
N ASP A 64 4.11 -18.00 1.04
CA ASP A 64 3.56 -19.35 0.82
C ASP A 64 2.02 -19.37 0.79
N ASP A 65 1.38 -18.44 1.48
CA ASP A 65 -0.07 -18.42 1.64
C ASP A 65 -0.77 -17.85 0.40
N SER A 66 -0.10 -16.97 -0.33
CA SER A 66 -0.52 -16.42 -1.63
C SER A 66 -1.05 -17.47 -2.60
N PHE A 67 -0.34 -18.60 -2.75
CA PHE A 67 -0.74 -19.67 -3.67
C PHE A 67 -2.01 -20.38 -3.22
N LYS A 68 -2.26 -20.46 -1.91
CA LYS A 68 -3.48 -21.05 -1.35
C LYS A 68 -4.69 -20.15 -1.57
N PHE A 69 -4.51 -18.83 -1.57
CA PHE A 69 -5.55 -17.88 -1.95
C PHE A 69 -5.91 -18.01 -3.43
N LEU A 70 -4.92 -18.17 -4.32
CA LEU A 70 -5.19 -18.47 -5.74
C LEU A 70 -5.83 -19.85 -5.93
N ALA A 71 -5.41 -20.85 -5.17
CA ALA A 71 -5.94 -22.20 -5.35
C ALA A 71 -7.41 -22.35 -4.91
N GLN A 72 -7.96 -21.41 -4.13
CA GLN A 72 -9.33 -21.48 -3.59
C GLN A 72 -10.38 -20.63 -4.32
N VAL A 73 -9.97 -19.70 -5.20
CA VAL A 73 -10.94 -18.87 -5.95
C VAL A 73 -11.83 -19.76 -6.80
N ASP A 74 -13.05 -19.33 -7.08
CA ASP A 74 -14.00 -20.07 -7.91
C ASP A 74 -13.51 -20.26 -9.36
N ALA A 75 -12.75 -19.28 -9.87
CA ALA A 75 -12.15 -19.30 -11.18
C ALA A 75 -10.88 -18.43 -11.23
N LEU A 76 -9.83 -18.94 -11.88
CA LEU A 76 -8.63 -18.18 -12.25
C LEU A 76 -8.88 -17.31 -13.49
N ASP A 77 -9.90 -16.45 -13.42
CA ASP A 77 -10.28 -15.50 -14.47
C ASP A 77 -9.32 -14.29 -14.47
N PRO A 78 -8.48 -14.08 -15.49
CA PRO A 78 -7.55 -12.95 -15.51
C PRO A 78 -8.24 -11.58 -15.46
N GLU A 79 -9.50 -11.45 -15.86
CA GLU A 79 -10.22 -10.17 -15.81
C GLU A 79 -10.66 -9.79 -14.40
N ARG A 80 -10.83 -10.78 -13.52
CA ARG A 80 -11.32 -10.59 -12.14
C ARG A 80 -10.32 -11.00 -11.07
N VAL A 81 -9.30 -11.77 -11.41
CA VAL A 81 -8.26 -12.23 -10.51
C VAL A 81 -6.92 -11.66 -10.96
N THR A 82 -6.20 -11.06 -10.03
CA THR A 82 -4.88 -10.48 -10.26
C THR A 82 -3.87 -11.05 -9.27
N PHE A 83 -2.73 -11.49 -9.80
CA PHE A 83 -1.58 -11.89 -8.98
C PHE A 83 -0.41 -10.96 -9.27
N LEU A 84 0.07 -10.27 -8.24
CA LEU A 84 1.20 -9.35 -8.31
C LEU A 84 2.34 -9.90 -7.47
N ASP A 85 3.48 -10.12 -8.11
CA ASP A 85 4.71 -10.55 -7.46
C ASP A 85 5.91 -9.94 -8.20
N PRO A 86 6.82 -9.26 -7.50
CA PRO A 86 7.91 -8.54 -8.15
C PRO A 86 8.95 -9.46 -8.81
N VAL A 87 8.93 -10.76 -8.51
CA VAL A 87 9.83 -11.77 -9.08
C VAL A 87 9.09 -12.66 -10.08
N LEU A 88 7.93 -13.20 -9.71
CA LEU A 88 7.19 -14.15 -10.54
C LEU A 88 6.48 -13.46 -11.70
N THR A 89 5.77 -12.36 -11.44
CA THR A 89 5.13 -11.57 -12.52
C THR A 89 6.01 -10.42 -12.98
N GLY A 90 6.88 -9.90 -12.12
CA GLY A 90 7.80 -8.82 -12.45
C GLY A 90 7.09 -7.49 -12.68
N PHE A 91 6.02 -7.22 -11.94
CA PHE A 91 5.27 -5.97 -12.13
C PHE A 91 6.08 -4.74 -11.75
N SER A 92 5.74 -3.61 -12.37
CA SER A 92 6.35 -2.30 -12.13
C SER A 92 5.28 -1.28 -11.73
N VAL A 93 5.62 -0.38 -10.82
CA VAL A 93 4.74 0.67 -10.31
C VAL A 93 5.51 1.97 -10.32
N ASN A 94 5.00 2.97 -11.02
CA ASN A 94 5.47 4.34 -10.81
C ASN A 94 4.69 4.98 -9.65
N PRO A 95 5.31 5.23 -8.49
CA PRO A 95 4.62 5.92 -7.39
C PRO A 95 4.27 7.37 -7.75
N LEU A 96 4.94 7.97 -8.73
CA LEU A 96 4.76 9.37 -9.14
C LEU A 96 3.86 9.55 -10.37
N GLU A 97 3.39 8.46 -10.97
CA GLU A 97 2.45 8.55 -12.09
C GLU A 97 1.10 9.10 -11.60
N LEU A 98 0.74 10.27 -12.13
CA LEU A 98 -0.56 10.88 -11.89
C LEU A 98 -1.66 10.04 -12.55
N PRO A 99 -2.80 9.88 -11.88
CA PRO A 99 -3.95 9.18 -12.45
C PRO A 99 -4.68 10.11 -13.44
N PRO A 100 -5.63 9.62 -14.26
CA PRO A 100 -6.42 10.47 -15.14
C PRO A 100 -7.15 11.56 -14.35
N TYR A 101 -7.01 12.82 -14.76
CA TYR A 101 -7.56 13.97 -14.02
C TYR A 101 -8.26 15.00 -14.90
N SER A 102 -9.12 15.81 -14.29
CA SER A 102 -9.66 17.02 -14.93
C SER A 102 -8.60 18.14 -14.84
N PRO A 103 -8.42 18.99 -15.87
CA PRO A 103 -7.43 20.07 -15.80
C PRO A 103 -7.56 20.97 -14.56
N THR A 104 -8.79 21.15 -14.07
CA THR A 104 -9.09 21.93 -12.86
C THR A 104 -8.63 21.29 -11.56
N ASP A 105 -8.40 19.98 -11.52
CA ASP A 105 -7.93 19.25 -10.33
C ASP A 105 -6.40 19.09 -10.28
N ARG A 106 -5.70 19.43 -11.36
CA ARG A 106 -4.29 19.05 -11.56
C ARG A 106 -3.39 19.49 -10.41
N GLU A 107 -3.45 20.76 -10.02
CA GLU A 107 -2.61 21.30 -8.95
C GLU A 107 -2.80 20.58 -7.62
N ARG A 108 -4.06 20.29 -7.27
CA ARG A 108 -4.41 19.53 -6.07
C ARG A 108 -3.83 18.10 -6.14
N ILE A 109 -3.96 17.44 -7.29
CA ILE A 109 -3.46 16.08 -7.49
C ILE A 109 -1.92 16.04 -7.43
N VAL A 110 -1.24 16.98 -8.08
CA VAL A 110 0.21 17.14 -7.98
C VAL A 110 0.63 17.33 -6.53
N SER A 111 -0.05 18.21 -5.77
CA SER A 111 0.25 18.43 -4.35
C SER A 111 0.10 17.15 -3.52
N VAL A 112 -0.92 16.33 -3.80
CA VAL A 112 -1.14 15.04 -3.14
C VAL A 112 0.00 14.07 -3.45
N TYR A 113 0.41 13.96 -4.72
CA TYR A 113 1.47 13.05 -5.15
C TYR A 113 2.88 13.49 -4.72
N VAL A 114 3.14 14.79 -4.60
CA VAL A 114 4.34 15.31 -3.93
C VAL A 114 4.35 14.86 -2.46
N GLY A 115 3.21 14.96 -1.78
CA GLY A 115 3.05 14.44 -0.42
C GLY A 115 3.29 12.93 -0.33
N PHE A 116 2.76 12.16 -1.28
CA PHE A 116 2.95 10.71 -1.38
C PHE A 116 4.43 10.32 -1.45
N LEU A 117 5.21 10.96 -2.34
CA LEU A 117 6.65 10.70 -2.41
C LEU A 117 7.35 11.00 -1.09
N MET A 118 7.00 12.11 -0.43
CA MET A 118 7.58 12.44 0.85
C MET A 118 7.29 11.35 1.89
N SER A 119 6.08 10.77 1.89
CA SER A 119 5.75 9.64 2.76
C SER A 119 6.57 8.38 2.45
N ILE A 120 6.79 8.04 1.17
CA ILE A 120 7.66 6.91 0.79
C ILE A 120 9.09 7.13 1.30
N ILE A 121 9.65 8.33 1.11
CA ILE A 121 11.02 8.65 1.50
C ILE A 121 11.17 8.65 3.03
N GLN A 122 10.16 9.12 3.77
CA GLN A 122 10.15 9.04 5.24
C GLN A 122 10.14 7.60 5.72
N GLU A 123 9.30 6.75 5.11
CA GLU A 123 9.20 5.34 5.45
C GLU A 123 10.54 4.63 5.27
N TRP A 124 11.16 4.80 4.10
CA TRP A 124 12.40 4.11 3.77
C TRP A 124 13.58 4.51 4.66
N TYR A 125 13.70 5.80 5.00
CA TYR A 125 14.80 6.30 5.83
C TYR A 125 14.47 6.44 7.31
N GLN A 126 13.26 6.04 7.74
CA GLN A 126 12.76 6.15 9.11
C GLN A 126 13.05 7.53 9.73
N THR A 127 12.99 8.59 8.92
CA THR A 127 13.38 9.94 9.29
C THR A 127 12.18 10.86 9.21
N ASP A 128 11.84 11.49 10.33
CA ASP A 128 10.77 12.49 10.40
C ASP A 128 11.11 13.76 9.59
N GLN A 129 10.13 14.32 8.88
CA GLN A 129 10.21 15.59 8.15
C GLN A 129 10.64 16.75 9.07
N THR A 130 10.22 16.73 10.34
CA THR A 130 10.61 17.76 11.33
C THR A 130 12.13 17.79 11.58
N LYS A 131 12.81 16.65 11.36
CA LYS A 131 14.25 16.50 11.57
C LYS A 131 15.07 16.82 10.32
N ALA A 132 14.43 16.99 9.16
CA ALA A 132 15.10 17.28 7.89
C ALA A 132 14.33 18.32 7.02
N PRO A 133 14.10 19.55 7.52
CA PRO A 133 13.31 20.57 6.81
C PRO A 133 13.94 21.02 5.48
N ARG A 134 15.28 21.11 5.42
CA ARG A 134 16.01 21.46 4.20
C ARG A 134 15.82 20.42 3.11
N LEU A 135 16.01 19.14 3.44
CA LEU A 135 15.81 18.03 2.53
C LEU A 135 14.38 18.03 1.97
N THR A 136 13.40 18.19 2.86
CA THR A 136 11.97 18.22 2.49
C THR A 136 11.69 19.35 1.51
N ARG A 137 12.25 20.53 1.74
CA ARG A 137 12.12 21.67 0.82
C ARG A 137 12.73 21.36 -0.54
N ILE A 138 13.97 20.85 -0.60
CA ILE A 138 14.64 20.51 -1.86
C ILE A 138 13.79 19.49 -2.64
N MET A 139 13.47 18.35 -2.02
CA MET A 139 12.67 17.29 -2.65
C MET A 139 11.34 17.79 -3.20
N ARG A 140 10.57 18.54 -2.39
CA ARG A 140 9.27 19.07 -2.83
C ARG A 140 9.40 19.98 -4.05
N SER A 141 10.39 20.89 -4.06
CA SER A 141 10.58 21.80 -5.20
C SER A 141 11.02 21.05 -6.46
N LEU A 142 11.98 20.14 -6.35
CA LEU A 142 12.47 19.36 -7.49
C LEU A 142 11.36 18.50 -8.11
N VAL A 143 10.57 17.82 -7.27
CA VAL A 143 9.46 16.98 -7.73
C VAL A 143 8.35 17.83 -8.33
N SER A 144 8.04 18.98 -7.73
CA SER A 144 7.06 19.92 -8.29
C SER A 144 7.49 20.41 -9.67
N TYR A 145 8.79 20.71 -9.85
CA TYR A 145 9.34 21.07 -11.16
C TYR A 145 9.22 19.91 -12.16
N LEU A 146 9.54 18.67 -11.77
CA LEU A 146 9.35 17.51 -12.65
C LEU A 146 7.90 17.35 -13.10
N TYR A 147 6.92 17.62 -12.22
CA TYR A 147 5.52 17.63 -12.61
C TYR A 147 5.15 18.75 -13.60
N HIS A 148 5.94 19.82 -13.73
CA HIS A 148 5.72 20.79 -14.82
C HIS A 148 6.21 20.28 -16.18
N ARG A 149 7.03 19.22 -16.18
CA ARG A 149 7.58 18.60 -17.39
C ARG A 149 6.77 17.40 -17.86
N ASN A 150 6.32 16.57 -16.92
CA ASN A 150 5.67 15.31 -17.22
C ASN A 150 4.70 14.94 -16.09
N ASP A 151 3.55 14.34 -16.41
CA ASP A 151 2.59 13.85 -15.42
C ASP A 151 2.96 12.46 -14.84
N ALA A 152 4.05 11.88 -15.32
CA ALA A 152 4.59 10.64 -14.82
C ALA A 152 6.12 10.74 -14.66
N PRO A 153 6.64 11.65 -13.81
CA PRO A 153 8.06 11.63 -13.50
C PRO A 153 8.40 10.32 -12.77
N THR A 154 9.68 9.98 -12.70
CA THR A 154 10.18 8.76 -12.05
C THR A 154 11.19 9.12 -10.97
N LEU A 155 11.49 8.16 -10.09
CA LEU A 155 12.56 8.33 -9.10
C LEU A 155 13.94 8.50 -9.77
N LEU A 156 14.10 7.94 -10.97
CA LEU A 156 15.30 8.12 -11.79
C LEU A 156 15.40 9.56 -12.33
N ASP A 157 14.30 10.17 -12.80
CA ASP A 157 14.31 11.58 -13.22
C ASP A 157 14.68 12.50 -12.06
N LEU A 158 14.16 12.20 -10.86
CA LEU A 158 14.48 12.95 -9.67
C LEU A 158 15.95 12.81 -9.28
N TYR A 159 16.50 11.60 -9.35
CA TYR A 159 17.92 11.37 -9.09
C TYR A 159 18.81 12.12 -10.09
N ASP A 160 18.51 12.04 -11.39
CA ASP A 160 19.22 12.76 -12.46
C ASP A 160 19.16 14.29 -12.26
N LEU A 161 17.97 14.83 -12.00
CA LEU A 161 17.80 16.25 -11.71
C LEU A 161 18.64 16.71 -10.51
N VAL A 162 18.69 15.91 -9.44
CA VAL A 162 19.48 16.25 -8.26
C VAL A 162 20.98 16.26 -8.58
N LEU A 163 21.48 15.31 -9.38
CA LEU A 163 22.89 15.30 -9.82
C LEU A 163 23.24 16.54 -10.63
N ARG A 164 22.38 16.92 -11.57
CA ARG A 164 22.56 18.11 -12.40
C ARG A 164 22.52 19.39 -11.56
N MET A 165 21.58 19.50 -10.63
CA MET A 165 21.51 20.61 -9.67
C MET A 165 22.76 20.67 -8.76
N GLN A 166 23.26 19.51 -8.32
CA GLN A 166 24.48 19.44 -7.50
C GLN A 166 25.71 19.94 -8.28
N SER A 167 25.81 19.63 -9.57
CA SER A 167 26.95 20.06 -10.39
C SER A 167 27.04 21.59 -10.58
N GLY A 168 25.92 22.31 -10.46
CA GLY A 168 25.86 23.78 -10.50
C GLY A 168 26.13 24.44 -11.86
N ASP A 169 26.62 23.70 -12.86
CA ASP A 169 26.97 24.21 -14.19
C ASP A 169 26.42 23.31 -15.31
N ASP A 170 25.09 23.18 -15.35
CA ASP A 170 24.36 22.48 -16.41
C ASP A 170 23.55 23.49 -17.24
N PRO A 171 24.08 23.95 -18.40
CA PRO A 171 23.39 24.90 -19.28
C PRO A 171 22.05 24.37 -19.83
N VAL A 172 21.91 23.06 -19.97
CA VAL A 172 20.68 22.43 -20.47
C VAL A 172 19.60 22.53 -19.40
N LEU A 173 19.94 22.20 -18.15
CA LEU A 173 19.03 22.38 -17.03
C LEU A 173 18.64 23.85 -16.81
N MET A 174 19.60 24.78 -16.88
CA MET A 174 19.29 26.22 -16.72
C MET A 174 18.32 26.72 -17.79
N ARG A 175 18.54 26.32 -19.05
CA ARG A 175 17.62 26.67 -20.14
C ARG A 175 16.24 26.06 -19.93
N ASP A 176 16.19 24.79 -19.54
CA ASP A 176 14.92 24.09 -19.34
C ASP A 176 14.12 24.66 -18.15
N LEU A 177 14.80 25.08 -17.08
CA LEU A 177 14.18 25.81 -15.97
C LEU A 177 13.54 27.12 -16.45
N GLU A 178 14.21 27.85 -17.34
CA GLU A 178 13.67 29.09 -17.91
C GLU A 178 12.48 28.82 -18.83
N ASP A 179 12.59 27.83 -19.72
CA ASP A 179 11.53 27.46 -20.66
C ASP A 179 10.29 26.90 -19.94
N THR A 180 10.47 26.17 -18.83
CA THR A 180 9.40 25.52 -18.06
C THR A 180 8.74 26.46 -17.05
N LEU A 181 9.54 27.30 -16.38
CA LEU A 181 9.08 28.13 -15.25
C LEU A 181 9.06 29.64 -15.55
N GLY A 182 9.30 30.05 -16.81
CA GLY A 182 9.38 31.46 -17.23
C GLY A 182 8.06 32.25 -17.16
N GLY A 183 6.91 31.58 -16.96
CA GLY A 183 5.60 32.21 -16.81
C GLY A 183 5.38 32.85 -15.42
N SER A 184 4.58 33.92 -15.37
CA SER A 184 4.32 34.66 -14.11
C SER A 184 3.61 33.83 -13.03
N GLU A 185 2.83 32.83 -13.41
CA GLU A 185 2.06 31.97 -12.49
C GLU A 185 2.95 31.01 -11.70
N VAL A 186 4.12 30.64 -12.23
CA VAL A 186 5.05 29.68 -11.62
C VAL A 186 6.25 30.38 -10.95
N GLY A 187 6.23 31.72 -10.88
CA GLY A 187 7.35 32.55 -10.46
C GLY A 187 7.88 32.27 -9.05
N MET A 188 7.05 31.74 -8.13
CA MET A 188 7.52 31.32 -6.80
C MET A 188 8.36 30.04 -6.88
N LEU A 189 7.94 29.05 -7.66
CA LEU A 189 8.71 27.83 -7.86
C LEU A 189 10.02 28.13 -8.61
N LYS A 190 10.01 29.05 -9.59
CA LYS A 190 11.24 29.54 -10.23
C LYS A 190 12.25 30.08 -9.22
N ARG A 191 11.84 31.00 -8.35
CA ARG A 191 12.70 31.56 -7.28
C ARG A 191 13.21 30.49 -6.33
N GLU A 192 12.38 29.51 -6.00
CA GLU A 192 12.79 28.38 -5.16
C GLU A 192 13.84 27.51 -5.86
N MET A 193 13.68 27.22 -7.15
CA MET A 193 14.65 26.46 -7.94
C MET A 193 15.97 27.22 -8.09
N GLU A 194 15.95 28.53 -8.35
CA GLU A 194 17.15 29.39 -8.35
C GLU A 194 17.87 29.37 -6.99
N ALA A 195 17.11 29.48 -5.90
CA ALA A 195 17.66 29.43 -4.54
C ALA A 195 18.27 28.07 -4.20
N ILE A 196 17.70 26.97 -4.70
CA ILE A 196 18.25 25.62 -4.56
C ILE A 196 19.51 25.46 -5.40
N GLY A 197 19.52 25.96 -6.65
CA GLY A 197 20.71 25.91 -7.52
C GLY A 197 21.91 26.70 -6.98
N GLY A 198 21.67 27.72 -6.17
CA GLY A 198 22.73 28.46 -5.45
C GLY A 198 23.25 27.78 -4.18
N MET A 199 22.74 26.60 -3.80
CA MET A 199 23.24 25.86 -2.63
C MET A 199 24.59 25.20 -2.94
N LYS A 200 25.36 24.90 -1.88
CA LYS A 200 26.58 24.11 -2.01
C LYS A 200 26.27 22.65 -2.38
N GLU A 201 27.20 21.99 -3.05
CA GLU A 201 27.06 20.59 -3.49
C GLU A 201 26.66 19.64 -2.35
N GLU A 202 27.22 19.82 -1.14
CA GLU A 202 26.94 18.94 0.00
C GLU A 202 25.50 19.05 0.53
N ALA A 203 24.76 20.08 0.11
CA ALA A 203 23.34 20.21 0.45
C ALA A 203 22.47 19.13 -0.23
N PHE A 204 22.95 18.55 -1.33
CA PHE A 204 22.25 17.55 -2.13
C PHE A 204 22.59 16.11 -1.72
N ASP A 205 23.70 15.86 -1.04
CA ASP A 205 24.12 14.51 -0.62
C ASP A 205 23.03 13.74 0.15
N PRO A 206 22.25 14.37 1.07
CA PRO A 206 21.16 13.67 1.74
C PRO A 206 20.01 13.31 0.81
N VAL A 207 19.80 14.02 -0.30
CA VAL A 207 18.80 13.66 -1.31
C VAL A 207 19.33 12.50 -2.15
N LEU A 208 20.57 12.61 -2.65
CA LEU A 208 21.18 11.60 -3.51
C LEU A 208 21.34 10.26 -2.81
N THR A 209 21.78 10.28 -1.55
CA THR A 209 21.84 9.07 -0.71
C THR A 209 20.48 8.43 -0.57
N ARG A 210 19.40 9.22 -0.65
CA ARG A 210 18.04 8.73 -0.49
C ARG A 210 17.39 8.13 -1.73
N LEU A 211 17.91 8.53 -2.89
CA LEU A 211 17.39 8.11 -4.19
C LEU A 211 18.30 7.10 -4.87
N SER A 212 19.55 6.98 -4.41
CA SER A 212 20.58 6.13 -5.01
C SER A 212 20.14 4.68 -5.12
N GLU A 213 19.45 4.12 -4.12
CA GLU A 213 18.99 2.73 -4.18
C GLU A 213 17.95 2.52 -5.29
N PHE A 214 17.04 3.48 -5.51
CA PHE A 214 16.07 3.42 -6.61
C PHE A 214 16.69 3.62 -8.00
N ALA A 215 17.83 4.32 -8.07
CA ALA A 215 18.51 4.64 -9.31
C ALA A 215 19.58 3.59 -9.72
N ILE A 216 20.27 3.00 -8.73
CA ILE A 216 21.44 2.13 -8.92
C ILE A 216 21.05 0.65 -8.87
N ASP A 217 20.16 0.25 -7.95
CA ASP A 217 19.76 -1.15 -7.83
C ASP A 217 18.89 -1.55 -9.05
N PRO A 218 19.32 -2.52 -9.88
CA PRO A 218 18.59 -2.86 -11.10
C PRO A 218 17.18 -3.40 -10.85
N PHE A 219 16.94 -4.00 -9.68
CA PHE A 219 15.65 -4.56 -9.32
C PHE A 219 14.68 -3.43 -8.91
N LEU A 220 15.08 -2.56 -7.97
CA LEU A 220 14.30 -1.39 -7.58
C LEU A 220 14.08 -0.44 -8.74
N ARG A 221 15.08 -0.24 -9.60
CA ARG A 221 14.97 0.62 -10.79
C ARG A 221 13.91 0.08 -11.75
N LYS A 222 13.92 -1.21 -12.06
CA LYS A 222 12.91 -1.85 -12.93
C LYS A 222 11.52 -1.85 -12.32
N MET A 223 11.44 -1.90 -10.99
CA MET A 223 10.17 -1.92 -10.28
C MET A 223 9.55 -0.53 -10.16
N PHE A 224 10.34 0.49 -9.79
CA PHE A 224 9.81 1.81 -9.38
C PHE A 224 10.17 2.98 -10.30
N SER A 225 11.09 2.80 -11.25
CA SER A 225 11.54 3.86 -12.17
C SER A 225 11.05 3.65 -13.60
N VAL A 226 9.85 3.08 -13.76
CA VAL A 226 9.13 3.07 -15.04
C VAL A 226 8.29 4.33 -15.16
N ARG A 227 8.07 4.80 -16.38
CA ARG A 227 7.21 5.96 -16.64
C ARG A 227 5.75 5.65 -16.30
N HIS A 228 5.26 4.54 -16.85
CA HIS A 228 3.90 4.06 -16.63
C HIS A 228 3.90 2.76 -15.84
N SER A 229 3.06 2.69 -14.82
CA SER A 229 2.85 1.48 -14.03
C SER A 229 2.29 0.38 -14.93
N SER A 230 2.80 -0.85 -14.81
CA SER A 230 2.21 -2.00 -15.52
C SER A 230 0.89 -2.44 -14.89
N VAL A 231 0.61 -2.01 -13.65
CA VAL A 231 -0.60 -2.33 -12.90
C VAL A 231 -1.54 -1.12 -12.87
N ASN A 232 -2.78 -1.31 -13.30
CA ASN A 232 -3.85 -0.34 -13.08
C ASN A 232 -4.52 -0.59 -11.72
N PHE A 233 -4.16 0.19 -10.71
CA PHE A 233 -4.70 0.05 -9.35
C PHE A 233 -6.20 0.31 -9.25
N ALA A 234 -6.80 1.09 -10.15
CA ALA A 234 -8.24 1.35 -10.13
C ALA A 234 -9.06 0.12 -10.49
N GLU A 235 -8.52 -0.77 -11.35
CA GLU A 235 -9.14 -2.06 -11.67
C GLU A 235 -9.22 -2.97 -10.44
N LEU A 236 -8.19 -2.94 -9.58
CA LEU A 236 -8.12 -3.76 -8.37
C LEU A 236 -9.21 -3.41 -7.35
N LEU A 237 -9.84 -2.23 -7.46
CA LEU A 237 -10.90 -1.76 -6.57
C LEU A 237 -12.31 -2.12 -7.05
N LYS A 238 -12.45 -2.73 -8.24
CA LYS A 238 -13.76 -3.06 -8.81
C LYS A 238 -14.46 -4.16 -7.99
N PRO A 239 -15.79 -4.07 -7.81
CA PRO A 239 -16.56 -5.16 -7.20
C PRO A 239 -16.28 -6.52 -7.85
N GLY A 240 -16.10 -7.55 -7.03
CA GLY A 240 -15.76 -8.91 -7.45
C GLY A 240 -14.29 -9.12 -7.79
N HIS A 241 -13.42 -8.10 -7.70
CA HIS A 241 -12.00 -8.24 -8.04
C HIS A 241 -11.20 -8.91 -6.91
N PHE A 242 -10.58 -10.03 -7.29
CA PHE A 242 -9.67 -10.95 -6.62
C PHE A 242 -8.18 -10.55 -6.67
N THR A 243 -7.59 -9.79 -5.75
CA THR A 243 -6.14 -9.50 -5.84
C THR A 243 -5.31 -10.24 -4.78
N VAL A 244 -4.23 -10.88 -5.21
CA VAL A 244 -3.16 -11.39 -4.35
C VAL A 244 -1.87 -10.67 -4.68
N VAL A 245 -1.27 -10.04 -3.67
CA VAL A 245 0.02 -9.35 -3.74
C VAL A 245 1.01 -10.11 -2.89
N ARG A 246 1.98 -10.74 -3.54
CA ARG A 246 3.04 -11.51 -2.90
C ARG A 246 4.34 -10.71 -2.89
N VAL A 247 4.90 -10.48 -1.71
CA VAL A 247 6.19 -9.80 -1.52
C VAL A 247 7.06 -10.70 -0.64
N ALA A 248 7.52 -11.82 -1.20
CA ALA A 248 8.27 -12.81 -0.45
C ALA A 248 9.66 -12.29 -0.09
N GLY A 249 9.90 -11.94 1.19
CA GLY A 249 11.16 -11.33 1.64
C GLY A 249 12.42 -12.17 1.37
N HIS A 250 12.29 -13.49 1.25
CA HIS A 250 13.41 -14.37 0.90
C HIS A 250 13.78 -14.33 -0.59
N GLU A 251 12.89 -13.86 -1.47
CA GLU A 251 13.14 -13.70 -2.91
C GLU A 251 13.59 -12.27 -3.25
N VAL A 252 12.96 -11.26 -2.65
CA VAL A 252 13.24 -9.83 -2.93
C VAL A 252 14.29 -9.20 -2.01
N GLY A 253 14.62 -9.87 -0.91
CA GLY A 253 15.45 -9.32 0.17
C GLY A 253 14.61 -8.72 1.30
N SER A 254 14.91 -9.13 2.53
CA SER A 254 14.16 -8.75 3.73
C SER A 254 14.20 -7.25 4.04
N HIS A 255 15.21 -6.53 3.56
CA HIS A 255 15.35 -5.08 3.71
C HIS A 255 14.50 -4.30 2.68
N ILE A 256 14.14 -4.91 1.54
CA ILE A 256 13.37 -4.29 0.46
C ILE A 256 11.87 -4.60 0.59
N SER A 257 11.51 -5.80 1.05
CA SER A 257 10.13 -6.26 1.16
C SER A 257 9.18 -5.26 1.86
N PRO A 258 9.55 -4.66 3.02
CA PRO A 258 8.70 -3.66 3.68
C PRO A 258 8.40 -2.45 2.80
N LEU A 259 9.38 -1.94 2.05
CA LEU A 259 9.17 -0.82 1.14
C LEU A 259 8.21 -1.15 0.02
N ILE A 260 8.38 -2.31 -0.61
CA ILE A 260 7.49 -2.74 -1.67
C ILE A 260 6.06 -2.79 -1.15
N ALA A 261 5.85 -3.40 0.02
CA ALA A 261 4.56 -3.45 0.67
C ALA A 261 4.02 -2.05 0.98
N SER A 262 4.83 -1.15 1.55
CA SER A 262 4.45 0.23 1.87
C SER A 262 4.06 1.04 0.62
N VAL A 263 4.82 0.93 -0.47
CA VAL A 263 4.50 1.60 -1.75
C VAL A 263 3.17 1.09 -2.30
N ILE A 264 2.91 -0.22 -2.26
CA ILE A 264 1.66 -0.81 -2.73
C ILE A 264 0.47 -0.34 -1.87
N VAL A 265 0.61 -0.40 -0.54
CA VAL A 265 -0.43 0.06 0.40
C VAL A 265 -0.73 1.53 0.20
N LEU A 266 0.29 2.37 0.07
CA LEU A 266 0.10 3.79 -0.20
C LEU A 266 -0.53 4.04 -1.57
N LYS A 267 -0.08 3.37 -2.64
CA LYS A 267 -0.68 3.53 -3.98
C LYS A 267 -2.16 3.12 -3.98
N LEU A 268 -2.50 2.03 -3.29
CA LEU A 268 -3.91 1.65 -3.06
C LEU A 268 -4.67 2.73 -2.30
N TRP A 269 -4.10 3.25 -1.21
CA TRP A 269 -4.70 4.32 -0.43
C TRP A 269 -5.01 5.57 -1.27
N PHE A 270 -4.05 6.04 -2.07
CA PHE A 270 -4.26 7.20 -2.95
C PHE A 270 -5.30 6.92 -4.03
N THR A 271 -5.29 5.72 -4.62
CA THR A 271 -6.28 5.32 -5.62
C THR A 271 -7.70 5.29 -5.01
N ILE A 272 -7.82 4.87 -3.75
CA ILE A 272 -9.08 4.86 -3.00
C ILE A 272 -9.57 6.29 -2.70
N GLN A 273 -8.67 7.19 -2.28
CA GLN A 273 -9.00 8.60 -2.08
C GLN A 273 -9.44 9.28 -3.39
N GLU A 274 -8.78 8.95 -4.50
CA GLU A 274 -9.15 9.43 -5.82
C GLU A 274 -10.55 8.95 -6.22
N ARG A 275 -10.83 7.64 -6.05
CA ARG A 275 -12.18 7.09 -6.25
C ARG A 275 -13.22 7.82 -5.41
N ALA A 276 -12.91 8.08 -4.13
CA ALA A 276 -13.81 8.78 -3.23
C ALA A 276 -14.08 10.24 -3.63
N SER A 277 -13.16 10.90 -4.35
CA SER A 277 -13.38 12.25 -4.87
C SER A 277 -14.42 12.31 -6.00
N ARG A 278 -14.72 11.17 -6.64
CA ARG A 278 -15.64 11.06 -7.79
C ARG A 278 -16.94 10.32 -7.48
N VAL A 279 -16.92 9.45 -6.47
CA VAL A 279 -18.06 8.60 -6.08
C VAL A 279 -18.60 9.04 -4.72
N PRO A 280 -19.91 9.32 -4.57
CA PRO A 280 -20.53 9.64 -3.28
C PRO A 280 -20.36 8.52 -2.25
N GLU A 281 -20.29 8.85 -0.96
CA GLU A 281 -20.00 7.88 0.12
C GLU A 281 -20.89 6.63 0.13
N GLY A 282 -22.20 6.79 -0.08
CA GLY A 282 -23.15 5.68 -0.09
C GLY A 282 -23.09 4.76 -1.32
N GLU A 283 -22.35 5.15 -2.36
CA GLU A 283 -22.21 4.39 -3.62
C GLU A 283 -20.82 3.74 -3.76
N ARG A 284 -19.95 3.92 -2.77
CA ARG A 284 -18.59 3.35 -2.78
C ARG A 284 -18.66 1.87 -2.44
N SER A 285 -18.28 1.01 -3.38
CA SER A 285 -18.08 -0.41 -3.10
C SER A 285 -16.95 -0.64 -2.08
N LEU A 286 -17.11 -1.64 -1.22
CA LEU A 286 -16.13 -1.94 -0.19
C LEU A 286 -14.86 -2.54 -0.81
N VAL A 287 -13.70 -2.01 -0.45
CA VAL A 287 -12.40 -2.65 -0.73
C VAL A 287 -11.89 -3.23 0.58
N VAL A 288 -11.64 -4.53 0.62
CA VAL A 288 -11.08 -5.21 1.79
C VAL A 288 -9.61 -5.48 1.53
N LEU A 289 -8.74 -4.72 2.20
CA LEU A 289 -7.29 -4.90 2.16
C LEU A 289 -6.85 -5.74 3.36
N CYS A 290 -6.48 -6.97 3.09
CA CYS A 290 -5.99 -7.93 4.06
C CYS A 290 -4.46 -7.93 4.10
N LEU A 291 -3.90 -7.43 5.21
CA LEU A 291 -2.47 -7.30 5.44
C LEU A 291 -2.03 -8.39 6.42
N ASP A 292 -1.41 -9.45 5.89
CA ASP A 292 -0.77 -10.45 6.74
C ASP A 292 0.61 -9.97 7.19
N GLU A 293 0.96 -10.31 8.43
CA GLU A 293 2.18 -9.83 9.09
C GLU A 293 2.37 -8.31 8.97
N PHE A 294 1.31 -7.55 9.27
CA PHE A 294 1.29 -6.09 9.05
C PHE A 294 2.37 -5.34 9.84
N GLN A 295 2.96 -5.95 10.88
CA GLN A 295 4.05 -5.33 11.65
C GLN A 295 5.26 -4.95 10.78
N SER A 296 5.42 -5.61 9.64
CA SER A 296 6.44 -5.31 8.63
C SER A 296 6.36 -3.89 8.09
N ILE A 297 5.17 -3.31 8.06
CA ILE A 297 4.90 -1.94 7.60
C ILE A 297 4.41 -1.06 8.75
N GLN A 298 4.62 -1.45 10.01
CA GLN A 298 4.12 -0.69 11.17
C GLN A 298 4.68 0.74 11.28
N HIS A 299 5.84 0.99 10.67
CA HIS A 299 6.45 2.31 10.65
C HIS A 299 5.79 3.26 9.65
N LEU A 300 4.92 2.72 8.80
CA LEU A 300 4.16 3.49 7.83
C LEU A 300 3.17 4.40 8.55
N GLN A 301 3.55 5.67 8.69
CA GLN A 301 2.76 6.70 9.36
C GLN A 301 1.35 6.85 8.78
N ALA A 302 1.17 6.52 7.49
CA ALA A 302 -0.13 6.55 6.85
C ALA A 302 -1.12 5.54 7.46
N ILE A 303 -0.68 4.46 8.11
CA ILE A 303 -1.57 3.42 8.65
C ILE A 303 -2.56 4.00 9.66
N GLU A 304 -2.14 4.88 10.56
CA GLU A 304 -3.05 5.51 11.52
C GLU A 304 -4.10 6.37 10.82
N THR A 305 -3.69 7.11 9.80
CA THR A 305 -4.59 7.93 8.99
C THR A 305 -5.56 7.05 8.20
N ILE A 306 -5.08 5.95 7.63
CA ILE A 306 -5.90 4.96 6.93
C ILE A 306 -6.92 4.39 7.92
N LEU A 307 -6.51 3.90 9.09
CA LEU A 307 -7.42 3.35 10.10
C LEU A 307 -8.49 4.36 10.57
N ALA A 308 -8.16 5.65 10.62
CA ALA A 308 -9.10 6.69 11.03
C ALA A 308 -10.08 7.11 9.92
N GLN A 309 -9.65 7.07 8.64
CA GLN A 309 -10.42 7.65 7.51
C GLN A 309 -10.94 6.62 6.51
N ALA A 310 -10.39 5.41 6.48
CA ALA A 310 -10.67 4.40 5.45
C ALA A 310 -12.16 4.08 5.29
N ARG A 311 -12.91 4.10 6.39
CA ARG A 311 -14.35 3.85 6.37
C ARG A 311 -15.09 4.80 5.43
N SER A 312 -14.85 6.11 5.51
CA SER A 312 -15.56 7.06 4.65
C SER A 312 -15.22 6.81 3.18
N PHE A 313 -14.01 6.33 2.86
CA PHE A 313 -13.60 6.03 1.49
C PHE A 313 -13.98 4.63 0.99
N GLY A 314 -14.71 3.84 1.79
CA GLY A 314 -15.11 2.47 1.44
C GLY A 314 -13.92 1.50 1.44
N LEU A 315 -12.96 1.68 2.35
CA LEU A 315 -11.84 0.77 2.60
C LEU A 315 -11.97 0.13 3.99
N ALA A 316 -11.78 -1.18 4.03
CA ALA A 316 -11.67 -1.97 5.25
C ALA A 316 -10.32 -2.67 5.31
N LEU A 317 -9.68 -2.67 6.48
CA LEU A 317 -8.44 -3.38 6.73
C LEU A 317 -8.70 -4.69 7.49
N ILE A 318 -8.00 -5.76 7.12
CA ILE A 318 -7.82 -6.94 7.96
C ILE A 318 -6.34 -6.98 8.33
N LEU A 319 -6.03 -6.76 9.61
CA LEU A 319 -4.67 -6.68 10.12
C LEU A 319 -4.33 -7.95 10.90
N SER A 320 -3.35 -8.72 10.42
CA SER A 320 -2.85 -9.93 11.07
C SER A 320 -1.39 -9.77 11.49
N HIS A 321 -1.05 -10.22 12.70
CA HIS A 321 0.33 -10.25 13.22
C HIS A 321 0.48 -11.29 14.33
N GLN A 322 1.72 -11.64 14.66
CA GLN A 322 2.01 -12.74 15.59
C GLN A 322 2.08 -12.32 17.05
N THR A 323 2.64 -11.14 17.31
CA THR A 323 2.82 -10.60 18.66
C THR A 323 2.56 -9.11 18.67
N SER A 324 1.92 -8.63 19.72
CA SER A 324 1.68 -7.20 19.92
C SER A 324 2.96 -6.46 20.32
N ALA A 325 4.00 -7.16 20.78
CA ALA A 325 5.27 -6.58 21.21
C ALA A 325 6.04 -5.87 20.07
N GLN A 326 5.71 -6.19 18.81
CA GLN A 326 6.29 -5.51 17.66
C GLN A 326 5.71 -4.11 17.46
N LEU A 327 4.47 -3.88 17.90
CA LEU A 327 3.75 -2.62 17.79
C LEU A 327 4.04 -1.70 18.98
N ASP A 328 4.25 -0.43 18.71
CA ASP A 328 4.25 0.57 19.77
C ASP A 328 2.86 0.70 20.44
N ASP A 329 2.84 1.35 21.61
CA ASP A 329 1.63 1.49 22.42
C ASP A 329 0.56 2.40 21.79
N GLU A 330 0.97 3.34 20.94
CA GLU A 330 0.06 4.28 20.30
C GLU A 330 -0.68 3.59 19.16
N LEU A 331 0.06 2.96 18.24
CA LEU A 331 -0.46 2.18 17.13
C LEU A 331 -1.36 1.04 17.61
N PHE A 332 -0.98 0.31 18.67
CA PHE A 332 -1.84 -0.74 19.23
C PHE A 332 -3.18 -0.19 19.72
N LYS A 333 -3.20 0.98 20.37
CA LYS A 333 -4.44 1.65 20.80
C LYS A 333 -5.26 2.13 19.61
N VAL A 334 -4.62 2.68 18.58
CA VAL A 334 -5.29 3.10 17.34
C VAL A 334 -5.96 1.90 16.66
N ILE A 335 -5.26 0.78 16.52
CA ILE A 335 -5.79 -0.44 15.89
C ILE A 335 -6.97 -0.98 16.70
N THR A 336 -6.78 -1.23 17.98
CA THR A 336 -7.83 -1.81 18.84
C THR A 336 -9.00 -0.84 19.09
N GLY A 337 -8.77 0.47 18.94
CA GLY A 337 -9.77 1.52 19.00
C GLY A 337 -10.57 1.71 17.70
N ASN A 338 -10.04 1.32 16.54
CA ASN A 338 -10.72 1.44 15.24
C ASN A 338 -11.30 0.12 14.72
N CYS A 339 -10.80 -1.04 15.17
CA CYS A 339 -11.33 -2.34 14.75
C CYS A 339 -12.60 -2.72 15.54
N SER A 340 -13.70 -2.97 14.83
CA SER A 340 -14.97 -3.45 15.40
C SER A 340 -14.91 -4.92 15.77
N PHE A 341 -14.13 -5.71 15.02
CA PHE A 341 -13.96 -7.13 15.23
C PHE A 341 -12.50 -7.42 15.55
N GLN A 342 -12.27 -8.04 16.70
CA GLN A 342 -10.94 -8.42 17.15
C GLN A 342 -10.93 -9.91 17.47
N GLY A 343 -10.01 -10.64 16.85
CA GLY A 343 -9.78 -12.05 17.11
C GLY A 343 -8.44 -12.28 17.78
N ALA A 344 -8.39 -13.19 18.74
CA ALA A 344 -7.16 -13.67 19.34
C ALA A 344 -7.14 -15.21 19.35
N GLY A 345 -6.17 -15.78 18.63
CA GLY A 345 -5.77 -17.18 18.74
C GLY A 345 -4.84 -17.38 19.93
N ARG A 346 -4.20 -18.55 20.04
CA ARG A 346 -3.24 -18.80 21.13
C ARG A 346 -2.07 -17.81 21.06
N VAL A 347 -1.75 -17.16 22.18
CA VAL A 347 -0.73 -16.11 22.28
C VAL A 347 0.11 -16.24 23.55
N SER A 348 1.19 -15.45 23.63
CA SER A 348 2.05 -15.36 24.82
C SER A 348 1.33 -14.75 26.02
N GLY A 349 1.91 -14.88 27.23
CA GLY A 349 1.32 -14.32 28.45
C GLY A 349 1.21 -12.79 28.44
N ASP A 350 2.17 -12.10 27.81
CA ASP A 350 2.18 -10.64 27.73
C ASP A 350 1.18 -10.13 26.69
N ASP A 351 1.11 -10.78 25.52
CA ASP A 351 0.10 -10.50 24.50
C ASP A 351 -1.32 -10.75 25.04
N ALA A 352 -1.52 -11.89 25.72
CA ALA A 352 -2.78 -12.22 26.36
C ALA A 352 -3.19 -11.19 27.41
N ARG A 353 -2.24 -10.71 28.22
CA ARG A 353 -2.48 -9.66 29.22
C ARG A 353 -2.96 -8.37 28.54
N ARG A 354 -2.23 -7.91 27.52
CA ARG A 354 -2.52 -6.65 26.81
C ARG A 354 -3.89 -6.69 26.14
N ILE A 355 -4.20 -7.79 25.45
CA ILE A 355 -5.51 -8.01 24.83
C ILE A 355 -6.62 -8.11 25.87
N ALA A 356 -6.42 -8.88 26.94
CA ALA A 356 -7.45 -9.09 27.96
C ALA A 356 -7.86 -7.77 28.64
N TYR A 357 -6.90 -6.92 29.01
CA TYR A 357 -7.20 -5.59 29.54
C TYR A 357 -7.88 -4.68 28.52
N THR A 358 -7.52 -4.78 27.23
CA THR A 358 -8.15 -3.98 26.17
C THR A 358 -9.58 -4.44 25.90
N TRP A 359 -9.82 -5.74 25.99
CA TRP A 359 -11.11 -6.34 25.69
C TRP A 359 -12.10 -6.16 26.81
N ASP A 360 -11.70 -6.47 28.05
CA ASP A 360 -12.54 -6.30 29.21
C ASP A 360 -11.67 -6.28 30.48
N PRO A 361 -11.40 -5.10 31.06
CA PRO A 361 -10.63 -4.98 32.31
C PRO A 361 -11.22 -5.78 33.48
N GLN A 362 -12.55 -5.98 33.51
CA GLN A 362 -13.23 -6.68 34.61
C GLN A 362 -12.97 -8.18 34.57
N PHE A 363 -12.92 -8.77 33.38
CA PHE A 363 -12.70 -10.20 33.15
C PHE A 363 -11.31 -10.51 32.58
N ALA A 364 -10.35 -9.59 32.77
CA ALA A 364 -9.05 -9.67 32.14
C ALA A 364 -8.28 -10.94 32.54
N LYS A 365 -8.44 -11.42 33.78
CA LYS A 365 -7.74 -12.62 34.26
C LYS A 365 -8.26 -13.89 33.57
N GLU A 366 -9.57 -14.03 33.44
CA GLU A 366 -10.24 -15.15 32.78
C GLU A 366 -9.92 -15.17 31.27
N ILE A 367 -9.97 -14.00 30.63
CA ILE A 367 -9.62 -13.86 29.20
C ILE A 367 -8.15 -14.21 29.00
N GLN A 368 -7.23 -13.67 29.81
CA GLN A 368 -5.80 -13.96 29.71
C GLN A 368 -5.53 -15.47 29.86
N GLN A 369 -6.15 -16.12 30.85
CA GLN A 369 -6.00 -17.56 31.04
C GLN A 369 -6.51 -18.34 29.82
N THR A 370 -7.63 -17.91 29.22
CA THR A 370 -8.16 -18.54 28.01
C THR A 370 -7.23 -18.36 26.82
N LEU A 371 -6.74 -17.15 26.56
CA LEU A 371 -5.88 -16.84 25.41
C LEU A 371 -4.52 -17.56 25.43
N THR A 372 -4.02 -17.85 26.63
CA THR A 372 -2.75 -18.58 26.84
C THR A 372 -2.89 -20.10 26.77
N THR A 373 -4.10 -20.62 27.04
CA THR A 373 -4.34 -22.08 27.14
C THR A 373 -5.22 -22.66 26.04
N GLN A 374 -5.93 -21.82 25.27
CA GLN A 374 -6.76 -22.27 24.17
C GLN A 374 -5.94 -23.04 23.12
N ALA A 375 -6.51 -24.10 22.58
CA ALA A 375 -5.85 -24.93 21.57
C ALA A 375 -5.65 -24.15 20.25
N ASP A 376 -4.69 -24.61 19.43
CA ASP A 376 -4.56 -24.10 18.07
C ASP A 376 -5.88 -24.31 17.29
N PHE A 377 -6.18 -23.43 16.34
CA PHE A 377 -7.45 -23.40 15.60
C PHE A 377 -8.69 -23.11 16.47
N ARG A 378 -8.49 -22.69 17.73
CA ARG A 378 -9.55 -22.08 18.56
C ARG A 378 -9.24 -20.63 18.82
N TRP A 379 -10.27 -19.80 18.65
CA TRP A 379 -10.15 -18.35 18.66
C TRP A 379 -11.16 -17.75 19.62
N SER A 380 -10.73 -16.67 20.27
CA SER A 380 -11.61 -15.81 21.05
C SER A 380 -11.84 -14.51 20.27
N PHE A 381 -13.00 -13.91 20.43
CA PHE A 381 -13.43 -12.76 19.65
C PHE A 381 -14.07 -11.69 20.52
N ARG A 382 -13.74 -10.43 20.24
CA ARG A 382 -14.46 -9.25 20.74
C ARG A 382 -15.14 -8.56 19.56
N ILE A 383 -16.42 -8.29 19.72
CA ILE A 383 -17.25 -7.62 18.71
C ILE A 383 -17.78 -6.32 19.33
N ARG A 384 -17.59 -5.20 18.65
CA ARG A 384 -18.09 -3.91 19.07
C ARG A 384 -19.63 -3.92 19.07
N PRO A 385 -20.29 -3.45 20.15
CA PRO A 385 -21.74 -3.32 20.16
C PRO A 385 -22.19 -2.26 19.15
N GLU A 386 -23.47 -2.31 18.77
CA GLU A 386 -24.08 -1.19 18.07
C GLU A 386 -24.07 0.07 18.96
N PRO A 387 -24.07 1.29 18.37
CA PRO A 387 -24.10 2.52 19.14
C PRO A 387 -25.27 2.53 20.14
N GLY A 388 -24.95 2.71 21.43
CA GLY A 388 -25.94 2.76 22.52
C GLY A 388 -26.28 1.41 23.16
N ALA A 389 -25.76 0.29 22.65
CA ALA A 389 -25.90 -1.01 23.30
C ALA A 389 -24.75 -1.28 24.30
N GLU A 390 -25.02 -2.12 25.32
CA GLU A 390 -23.98 -2.60 26.23
C GLU A 390 -22.95 -3.45 25.49
N MET A 391 -21.69 -3.38 25.94
CA MET A 391 -20.63 -4.18 25.34
C MET A 391 -20.84 -5.65 25.68
N PRO A 392 -21.01 -6.55 24.69
CA PRO A 392 -21.16 -7.97 24.97
C PRO A 392 -19.83 -8.53 25.49
N PRO A 393 -19.88 -9.56 26.36
CA PRO A 393 -18.68 -10.25 26.80
C PRO A 393 -17.97 -10.89 25.59
N PRO A 394 -16.63 -11.00 25.61
CA PRO A 394 -15.90 -11.69 24.56
C PRO A 394 -16.37 -13.14 24.39
N ILE A 395 -16.51 -13.57 23.12
CA ILE A 395 -16.85 -14.94 22.78
C ILE A 395 -15.56 -15.74 22.78
N THR A 396 -15.40 -16.71 23.66
CA THR A 396 -14.13 -17.40 23.83
C THR A 396 -14.12 -18.81 23.26
N ASN A 397 -12.91 -19.27 22.91
CA ASN A 397 -12.63 -20.67 22.59
C ASN A 397 -13.51 -21.25 21.47
N VAL A 398 -13.75 -20.51 20.40
CA VAL A 398 -14.56 -20.91 19.24
C VAL A 398 -13.69 -21.68 18.24
N PRO A 399 -14.08 -22.89 17.81
CA PRO A 399 -13.34 -23.59 16.77
C PRO A 399 -13.51 -22.89 15.42
N ILE A 400 -12.41 -22.65 14.70
CA ILE A 400 -12.52 -22.11 13.34
C ILE A 400 -12.97 -23.20 12.38
N SER A 401 -13.69 -22.78 11.33
CA SER A 401 -14.06 -23.70 10.26
C SER A 401 -12.80 -24.21 9.53
N PRO A 402 -12.83 -25.41 8.92
CA PRO A 402 -11.76 -25.86 8.05
C PRO A 402 -11.46 -24.84 6.95
N PRO A 403 -10.20 -24.75 6.47
CA PRO A 403 -9.88 -23.84 5.38
C PRO A 403 -10.74 -24.14 4.14
N PRO A 404 -11.00 -23.12 3.29
CA PRO A 404 -11.64 -23.33 2.01
C PRO A 404 -10.89 -24.39 1.19
N LYS A 405 -11.64 -25.15 0.40
CA LYS A 405 -11.04 -26.14 -0.49
C LYS A 405 -10.17 -25.45 -1.54
N GLU A 406 -9.00 -26.02 -1.77
CA GLU A 406 -8.14 -25.67 -2.89
C GLU A 406 -8.63 -26.47 -4.09
N ILE A 407 -9.31 -25.80 -5.02
CA ILE A 407 -9.97 -26.43 -6.17
C ILE A 407 -9.09 -26.41 -7.43
N HIS A 408 -8.06 -25.57 -7.45
CA HIS A 408 -7.07 -25.51 -8.52
C HIS A 408 -5.79 -26.26 -8.13
N THR A 409 -5.24 -26.99 -9.09
CA THR A 409 -3.95 -27.65 -8.99
C THR A 409 -2.80 -26.63 -9.07
N TRP A 410 -1.61 -27.01 -8.62
CA TRP A 410 -0.43 -26.17 -8.76
C TRP A 410 -0.11 -25.84 -10.22
N ASP A 411 -0.31 -26.76 -11.16
CA ASP A 411 -0.04 -26.52 -12.58
C ASP A 411 -0.99 -25.45 -13.17
N GLU A 412 -2.26 -25.44 -12.75
CA GLU A 412 -3.23 -24.39 -13.13
C GLU A 412 -2.86 -23.04 -12.53
N VAL A 413 -2.51 -23.01 -11.24
CA VAL A 413 -2.05 -21.78 -10.56
C VAL A 413 -0.78 -21.24 -11.23
N LYS A 414 0.17 -22.10 -11.57
CA LYS A 414 1.40 -21.71 -12.26
C LYS A 414 1.12 -21.17 -13.66
N ALA A 415 0.27 -21.84 -14.45
CA ALA A 415 -0.12 -21.36 -15.76
C ALA A 415 -0.82 -19.99 -15.69
N PHE A 416 -1.63 -19.77 -14.66
CA PHE A 416 -2.23 -18.47 -14.38
C PHE A 416 -1.17 -17.42 -14.04
N ILE A 417 -0.19 -17.72 -13.18
CA ILE A 417 0.93 -16.80 -12.88
C ILE A 417 1.71 -16.43 -14.16
N ASP A 418 1.97 -17.39 -15.05
CA ASP A 418 2.63 -17.14 -16.33
C ASP A 418 1.81 -16.23 -17.26
N GLU A 419 0.47 -16.32 -17.22
CA GLU A 419 -0.42 -15.36 -17.89
C GLU A 419 -0.33 -13.96 -17.27
N GLN A 420 -0.36 -13.88 -15.94
CA GLN A 420 -0.24 -12.62 -15.20
C GLN A 420 1.11 -11.93 -15.46
N LYS A 421 2.19 -12.72 -15.59
CA LYS A 421 3.51 -12.23 -16.02
C LYS A 421 3.47 -11.60 -17.42
N ARG A 422 2.74 -12.19 -18.37
CA ARG A 422 2.58 -11.62 -19.71
C ARG A 422 1.78 -10.33 -19.70
N ARG A 423 0.82 -10.20 -18.77
CA ARG A 423 -0.03 -9.01 -18.62
C ARG A 423 0.64 -7.85 -17.88
N TYR A 424 1.29 -8.14 -16.76
CA TYR A 424 1.82 -7.15 -15.82
C TYR A 424 3.33 -7.02 -15.83
N GLY A 425 4.05 -7.85 -16.60
CA GLY A 425 5.50 -7.90 -16.59
C GLY A 425 6.19 -6.56 -16.82
N ILE A 426 7.49 -6.57 -16.56
CA ILE A 426 8.32 -5.37 -16.38
C ILE A 426 8.09 -4.32 -17.47
N GLY A 427 7.72 -3.12 -17.04
CA GLY A 427 7.65 -1.94 -17.91
C GLY A 427 9.05 -1.52 -18.39
N VAL A 428 9.13 -0.82 -19.52
CA VAL A 428 10.40 -0.31 -20.01
C VAL A 428 10.86 0.86 -19.13
N VAL A 429 12.07 0.77 -18.58
CA VAL A 429 12.71 1.90 -17.92
C VAL A 429 13.18 2.87 -19.00
N GLU A 430 12.50 4.01 -19.08
CA GLU A 430 12.85 5.08 -20.01
C GLU A 430 14.07 5.87 -19.54
N ARG A 431 14.63 6.67 -20.43
CA ARG A 431 15.70 7.61 -20.07
C ARG A 431 15.14 8.77 -19.24
N PRO A 432 15.99 9.45 -18.44
CA PRO A 432 15.59 10.66 -17.74
C PRO A 432 15.03 11.74 -18.68
N ILE A 433 14.02 12.48 -18.23
CA ILE A 433 13.34 13.56 -18.98
C ILE A 433 14.34 14.62 -19.48
N LEU A 434 15.41 14.89 -18.72
CA LEU A 434 16.40 15.90 -19.08
C LEU A 434 17.38 15.42 -20.15
N GLU A 435 17.68 14.12 -20.25
CA GLU A 435 18.47 13.57 -21.36
C GLU A 435 17.72 13.70 -22.70
N GLU A 436 16.39 13.57 -22.71
CA GLU A 436 15.58 13.82 -23.92
C GLU A 436 15.65 15.29 -24.37
N ALA A 437 15.78 16.23 -23.43
CA ALA A 437 15.94 17.65 -23.73
C ALA A 437 17.31 17.95 -24.38
N GLU A 438 18.36 17.22 -23.98
CA GLU A 438 19.69 17.30 -24.59
C GLU A 438 19.69 16.86 -26.06
N GLU A 439 19.01 15.75 -26.38
CA GLU A 439 18.91 15.27 -27.76
C GLU A 439 18.14 16.26 -28.64
N LYS A 440 17.01 16.81 -28.16
CA LYS A 440 16.30 17.88 -28.86
C LYS A 440 17.19 19.10 -29.05
N ALA A 441 17.90 19.57 -28.03
CA ALA A 441 18.83 20.69 -28.17
C ALA A 441 19.95 20.41 -29.19
N GLY A 442 20.49 19.18 -29.19
CA GLY A 442 21.52 18.73 -30.12
C GLY A 442 21.04 18.58 -31.56
N GLU A 443 19.80 18.13 -31.79
CA GLU A 443 19.18 18.09 -33.12
C GLU A 443 18.95 19.49 -33.67
N TRP A 444 18.45 20.44 -32.86
CA TRP A 444 18.29 21.84 -33.27
C TRP A 444 19.62 22.51 -33.61
N MET A 445 20.70 22.21 -32.88
CA MET A 445 22.05 22.68 -33.22
C MET A 445 22.61 22.07 -34.51
N LYS A 446 22.23 20.82 -34.84
CA LYS A 446 22.57 20.22 -36.14
C LYS A 446 21.79 20.86 -37.29
N PHE A 447 20.54 21.26 -37.08
CA PHE A 447 19.73 21.97 -38.10
C PHE A 447 20.18 23.42 -38.30
N SER A 448 20.61 24.13 -37.25
CA SER A 448 21.12 25.51 -37.37
C SER A 448 22.51 25.59 -38.01
N ALA A 449 23.31 24.52 -37.97
CA ALA A 449 24.59 24.42 -38.67
C ALA A 449 24.47 24.10 -40.18
N VAL A 450 23.25 23.86 -40.68
CA VAL A 450 22.97 23.46 -42.09
C VAL A 450 22.22 24.55 -42.87
N LEU A 451 21.93 25.70 -42.27
CA LEU A 451 21.40 26.86 -42.98
C LEU A 451 22.55 27.82 -43.34
N PRO A 452 22.82 28.09 -44.63
CA PRO A 452 23.91 28.96 -45.08
C PRO A 452 23.68 30.45 -44.78
#